data_AF-A0A5K1CLQ3-F1
#
_entry.id   AF-A0A5K1CLQ3-F1
#
_cell.length_a   1.000
_cell.length_b   1.000
_cell.length_c   1.000
_cell.angle_alpha   90.00
_cell.angle_beta   90.00
_cell.angle_gamma   90.00
#
_symmetry.space_group_name_H-M   'P 1'
#
loop_
_entity.id
_entity.type
_entity.pdbx_description
1 polymer ?
#
loop_
_entity_poly.entity_id
_entity_poly.type
_entity_poly.pdbx_seq_one_letter_code
_entity_poly.pdbx_strand_id
1 'polypeptide(L)'
;MLVWTRVGTSNVAGELSWLFGLGLWVTTLPYIRRKMFELFFYTHQLYVLFVFFYVLHVGAPHFYMFLPGLYLFMVDRFLRFLQSRQPVRLLCARVLPCHVVELTFSKRL
;
A
#
# COMPACT_ATOMS: atom_id res chain seq x y z
N MET A 1 -3.39 -34.78 12.93
CA MET A 1 -4.33 -34.16 11.96
C MET A 1 -4.63 -32.75 12.43
N LEU A 2 -4.42 -31.74 11.58
CA LEU A 2 -4.80 -30.35 11.89
C LEU A 2 -6.33 -30.27 11.88
N VAL A 3 -6.95 -30.26 13.06
CA VAL A 3 -8.40 -30.07 13.18
C VAL A 3 -8.69 -28.57 13.11
N TRP A 4 -9.21 -28.13 11.96
CA TRP A 4 -9.65 -26.75 11.79
C TRP A 4 -11.00 -26.57 12.48
N THR A 5 -11.01 -25.90 13.63
CA THR A 5 -12.24 -25.58 14.38
C THR A 5 -13.08 -24.56 13.62
N ARG A 6 -14.39 -24.79 13.50
CA ARG A 6 -15.33 -23.94 12.72
C ARG A 6 -15.36 -22.47 13.14
N VAL A 7 -14.93 -22.18 14.36
CA VAL A 7 -14.81 -20.83 14.92
C VAL A 7 -13.50 -20.81 15.69
N GLY A 8 -12.45 -20.21 15.12
CA GLY A 8 -11.14 -20.15 15.75
C GLY A 8 -10.18 -19.25 14.97
N THR A 9 -9.31 -18.55 15.70
CA THR A 9 -8.24 -17.75 15.14
C THR A 9 -7.10 -18.64 14.67
N SER A 10 -6.62 -18.42 13.44
CA SER A 10 -5.47 -19.17 12.93
C SER A 10 -4.17 -18.48 13.36
N ASN A 11 -3.45 -19.07 14.32
CA ASN A 11 -2.17 -18.51 14.78
C ASN A 11 -1.13 -18.47 13.65
N VAL A 12 -1.05 -19.51 12.82
CA VAL A 12 -0.10 -19.55 11.68
C VAL A 12 -0.39 -18.41 10.69
N ALA A 13 -1.67 -18.16 10.39
CA ALA A 13 -2.03 -17.02 9.54
C ALA A 13 -1.73 -15.68 10.21
N GLY A 14 -1.88 -15.60 11.54
CA GLY A 14 -1.51 -14.43 12.34
C GLY A 14 -0.01 -14.13 12.27
N GLU A 15 0.84 -15.13 12.51
CA GLU A 15 2.30 -15.00 12.41
C GLU A 15 2.74 -14.56 11.00
N LEU A 16 2.16 -15.15 9.95
CA LEU A 16 2.43 -14.75 8.57
C LEU A 16 2.00 -13.29 8.31
N SER A 17 0.79 -12.91 8.73
CA SER A 17 0.31 -11.53 8.62
C SER A 17 1.27 -10.58 9.36
N TRP A 18 1.70 -10.92 10.57
CA TRP A 18 2.64 -10.12 11.35
C TRP A 18 4.00 -9.96 10.66
N LEU A 19 4.56 -11.03 10.08
CA LEU A 19 5.81 -10.97 9.31
C LEU A 19 5.70 -10.03 8.09
N PHE A 20 4.61 -10.11 7.33
CA PHE A 20 4.37 -9.16 6.23
C PHE A 20 4.22 -7.73 6.78
N GLY A 21 3.47 -7.55 7.87
CA GLY A 21 3.30 -6.26 8.53
C GLY A 21 4.63 -5.62 8.96
N LEU A 22 5.55 -6.41 9.52
CA LEU A 22 6.89 -5.96 9.86
C LEU A 22 7.70 -5.56 8.62
N GLY A 23 7.65 -6.35 7.55
CA GLY A 23 8.34 -6.01 6.30
C GLY A 23 7.84 -4.68 5.71
N LEU A 24 6.52 -4.47 5.71
CA LEU A 24 5.92 -3.19 5.34
C LEU A 24 6.46 -2.07 6.24
N TRP A 25 6.35 -2.23 7.57
CA TRP A 25 6.76 -1.21 8.52
C TRP A 25 8.25 -0.85 8.42
N VAL A 26 9.15 -1.84 8.40
CA VAL A 26 10.61 -1.60 8.31
C VAL A 26 10.94 -0.78 7.07
N THR A 27 10.34 -1.09 5.91
CA THR A 27 10.62 -0.34 4.69
C THR A 27 10.04 1.08 4.68
N THR A 28 9.08 1.41 5.54
CA THR A 28 8.60 2.81 5.73
C THR A 28 9.63 3.72 6.41
N LEU A 29 10.61 3.15 7.12
CA LEU A 29 11.55 3.93 7.92
C LEU A 29 12.24 4.99 7.05
N PRO A 30 12.33 6.27 7.50
CA PRO A 30 12.83 7.36 6.67
C PRO A 30 14.21 7.10 6.08
N TYR A 31 15.07 6.39 6.81
CA TYR A 31 16.40 5.99 6.35
C TYR A 31 16.34 5.11 5.10
N ILE A 32 15.45 4.11 5.09
CA ILE A 32 15.27 3.17 3.97
C ILE A 32 14.50 3.86 2.84
N ARG A 33 13.32 4.43 3.14
CA ARG A 33 12.44 5.02 2.12
C ARG A 33 13.08 6.15 1.32
N ARG A 34 13.92 6.99 1.94
CA ARG A 34 14.56 8.13 1.25
C ARG A 34 15.76 7.70 0.40
N LYS A 35 16.40 6.57 0.70
CA LYS A 35 17.58 6.07 -0.01
C LYS A 35 17.23 4.99 -1.05
N MET A 36 16.20 4.21 -0.78
CA MET A 36 15.79 3.04 -1.56
C MET A 36 14.27 3.07 -1.77
N PHE A 37 13.81 4.05 -2.56
CA PHE A 37 12.37 4.26 -2.79
C PHE A 37 11.71 3.06 -3.48
N GLU A 38 12.40 2.41 -4.43
CA GLU A 38 11.87 1.23 -5.13
C GLU A 38 11.65 0.06 -4.18
N LEU A 39 12.62 -0.23 -3.30
CA LEU A 39 12.48 -1.28 -2.29
C LEU A 39 11.27 -1.02 -1.38
N PHE A 40 11.13 0.23 -0.90
CA PHE A 40 9.94 0.65 -0.16
C PHE A 40 8.66 0.41 -0.97
N PHE A 41 8.61 0.90 -2.21
CA PHE A 41 7.41 0.86 -3.04
C PHE A 41 6.95 -0.56 -3.38
N TYR A 42 7.89 -1.44 -3.76
CA TYR A 42 7.60 -2.83 -4.11
C TYR A 42 7.26 -3.67 -2.88
N THR A 43 8.01 -3.51 -1.78
CA THR A 43 7.69 -4.20 -0.52
C THR A 43 6.32 -3.77 -0.01
N HIS A 44 5.97 -2.49 -0.17
CA HIS A 44 4.65 -2.00 0.23
C HIS A 44 3.49 -2.63 -0.52
N GLN A 45 3.69 -3.17 -1.74
CA GLN A 45 2.62 -3.89 -2.44
C GLN A 45 2.27 -5.23 -1.77
N LEU A 46 3.14 -5.75 -0.89
CA LEU A 46 2.85 -6.95 -0.09
C LEU A 46 1.74 -6.74 0.95
N TYR A 47 1.17 -5.52 1.07
CA TYR A 47 -0.02 -5.26 1.88
C TYR A 47 -1.19 -6.18 1.50
N VAL A 48 -1.27 -6.63 0.25
CA VAL A 48 -2.29 -7.59 -0.19
C VAL A 48 -2.15 -8.92 0.56
N LEU A 49 -0.91 -9.40 0.74
CA LEU A 49 -0.63 -10.62 1.52
C LEU A 49 -0.91 -10.40 3.00
N PHE A 50 -0.52 -9.24 3.55
CA PHE A 50 -0.85 -8.85 4.92
C PHE A 50 -2.37 -8.95 5.17
N VAL A 51 -3.18 -8.31 4.32
CA VAL A 51 -4.65 -8.31 4.42
C VAL A 51 -5.20 -9.73 4.25
N PHE A 52 -4.72 -10.49 3.26
CA PHE A 52 -5.17 -11.86 3.03
C PHE A 52 -4.96 -12.75 4.27
N PHE A 53 -3.75 -12.79 4.83
CA PHE A 53 -3.45 -13.58 6.02
C PHE A 53 -4.15 -13.03 7.27
N TYR A 54 -4.35 -11.72 7.36
CA TYR A 54 -5.12 -11.10 8.44
C TYR A 54 -6.57 -11.59 8.44
N VAL A 55 -7.23 -11.65 7.27
CA VAL A 55 -8.61 -12.16 7.14
C VAL A 55 -8.69 -13.63 7.57
N LEU A 56 -7.71 -14.44 7.18
CA LEU A 56 -7.62 -15.84 7.61
C LEU A 56 -7.34 -15.99 9.12
N HIS A 57 -6.68 -15.00 9.73
CA HIS A 57 -6.39 -14.98 11.17
C HIS A 57 -7.63 -14.66 12.01
N VAL A 58 -8.36 -13.59 11.69
CA VAL A 58 -9.42 -13.04 12.56
C VAL A 58 -10.81 -13.65 12.33
N GLY A 59 -11.02 -14.35 11.22
CA GLY A 59 -12.32 -14.94 10.87
C GLY A 59 -13.40 -13.91 10.49
N ALA A 60 -14.62 -14.39 10.20
CA ALA A 60 -15.69 -13.59 9.59
C ALA A 60 -16.16 -12.38 10.45
N PRO A 61 -16.41 -12.50 11.78
CA PRO A 61 -16.99 -11.41 12.56
C PRO A 61 -16.13 -10.15 12.58
N HIS A 62 -14.81 -10.31 12.72
CA HIS A 62 -13.87 -9.19 12.72
C HIS A 62 -13.65 -8.64 11.32
N PHE A 63 -13.66 -9.47 10.28
CA PHE A 63 -13.52 -8.99 8.91
C PHE A 63 -14.60 -7.98 8.51
N TYR A 64 -15.86 -8.21 8.92
CA TYR A 64 -16.96 -7.28 8.62
C TYR A 64 -16.76 -5.86 9.20
N MET A 65 -16.01 -5.72 10.31
CA MET A 65 -15.68 -4.42 10.88
C MET A 65 -14.70 -3.62 10.00
N PHE A 66 -13.75 -4.29 9.35
CA PHE A 66 -12.74 -3.66 8.49
C PHE A 66 -13.18 -3.50 7.03
N LEU A 67 -14.22 -4.24 6.62
CA LEU A 67 -14.71 -4.28 5.24
C LEU A 67 -15.07 -2.90 4.66
N PRO A 68 -15.75 -1.98 5.38
CA PRO A 68 -16.05 -0.65 4.86
C PRO A 68 -14.80 0.16 4.52
N GLY A 69 -13.77 0.10 5.37
CA GLY A 69 -12.50 0.78 5.14
C GLY A 69 -11.75 0.21 3.94
N LEU A 70 -11.70 -1.12 3.83
CA LEU A 70 -11.08 -1.80 2.69
C LEU A 70 -11.81 -1.47 1.38
N TYR A 71 -13.15 -1.41 1.40
CA TYR A 71 -13.94 -1.04 0.23
C TYR A 71 -13.63 0.38 -0.24
N LEU A 72 -13.63 1.37 0.66
CA LEU A 72 -13.29 2.76 0.31
C LEU A 72 -11.87 2.88 -0.23
N PHE A 73 -10.91 2.16 0.36
CA PHE A 73 -9.54 2.11 -0.13
C PHE A 73 -9.45 1.57 -1.57
N MET A 74 -10.21 0.52 -1.89
CA MET A 74 -10.23 -0.05 -3.24
C MET A 74 -10.86 0.91 -4.26
N VAL A 75 -11.94 1.60 -3.90
CA VAL A 75 -12.56 2.62 -4.76
C VAL A 75 -11.60 3.78 -5.02
N ASP A 76 -10.98 4.35 -3.98
CA ASP A 76 -9.98 5.43 -4.14
C ASP A 76 -8.81 4.98 -5.02
N ARG A 77 -8.29 3.76 -4.79
CA ARG A 77 -7.22 3.19 -5.60
C ARG A 77 -7.62 3.07 -7.08
N PHE A 78 -8.84 2.61 -7.35
CA PHE A 78 -9.35 2.47 -8.72
C PHE A 78 -9.51 3.84 -9.40
N LEU A 79 -10.04 4.83 -8.70
CA LEU A 79 -10.16 6.21 -9.23
C LEU A 79 -8.79 6.82 -9.54
N ARG A 80 -7.80 6.67 -8.64
CA ARG A 80 -6.42 7.12 -8.89
C ARG A 80 -5.81 6.45 -10.10
N PHE A 81 -6.08 5.16 -10.28
CA PHE A 81 -5.60 4.42 -11.45
C PHE A 81 -6.21 4.95 -12.75
N LEU A 82 -7.50 5.30 -12.77
CA LEU A 82 -8.13 5.93 -13.94
C LEU A 82 -7.57 7.32 -14.21
N GLN A 83 -7.39 8.13 -13.17
CA GLN A 83 -6.90 9.51 -13.25
C GLN A 83 -5.42 9.59 -13.66
N SER A 84 -4.58 8.66 -13.21
CA SER A 84 -3.13 8.64 -13.44
C SER A 84 -2.73 8.24 -14.88
N ARG A 85 -3.69 7.97 -15.77
CA ARG A 85 -3.43 7.53 -17.15
C ARG A 85 -3.07 8.65 -18.12
N GLN A 86 -3.03 9.90 -17.66
CA GLN A 86 -2.80 11.05 -18.51
C GLN A 86 -1.34 11.53 -18.37
N PRO A 87 -0.41 11.03 -19.21
CA PRO A 87 0.94 11.59 -19.23
C PRO A 87 0.88 13.03 -19.74
N VAL A 88 1.58 13.93 -19.05
CA VAL A 88 1.72 15.32 -19.47
C VAL A 88 3.18 15.58 -19.80
N ARG A 89 3.45 16.26 -20.92
CA ARG A 89 4.81 16.57 -21.33
C ARG A 89 5.37 17.71 -20.47
N LEU A 90 6.54 17.47 -19.89
CA LEU A 90 7.34 18.51 -19.23
C LEU A 90 7.99 19.40 -20.31
N LEU A 91 7.82 20.71 -20.20
CA LEU A 91 8.38 21.71 -21.10
C LEU A 91 9.66 22.34 -20.53
N CYS A 92 9.68 22.63 -19.23
CA CYS A 92 10.80 23.29 -18.57
C CYS A 92 10.91 22.82 -17.11
N ALA A 93 12.15 22.71 -16.62
CA ALA A 93 12.46 22.47 -15.23
C ALA A 93 13.54 23.46 -14.77
N ARG A 94 13.28 24.24 -13.72
CA ARG A 94 14.21 25.27 -13.20
C ARG A 94 14.38 25.11 -11.70
N VAL A 95 15.60 25.30 -11.20
CA VAL A 95 15.89 25.34 -9.77
C VAL A 95 16.03 26.80 -9.37
N LEU A 96 15.18 27.28 -8.48
CA LEU A 96 15.20 28.63 -7.95
C LEU A 96 16.27 28.77 -6.86
N PRO A 97 16.79 30.00 -6.59
CA PRO A 97 17.82 30.24 -5.57
C PRO A 97 17.41 29.79 -4.15
N CYS A 98 16.12 29.65 -3.88
CA CYS A 98 15.56 29.16 -2.62
C CYS A 98 15.40 27.63 -2.54
N HIS A 99 16.11 26.86 -3.39
CA HIS A 99 16.02 25.39 -3.48
C HIS A 99 14.62 24.85 -3.84
N VAL A 100 13.81 25.65 -4.54
CA VAL A 100 12.51 25.24 -5.08
C VAL A 100 12.67 24.81 -6.53
N VAL A 101 11.98 23.74 -6.94
CA VAL A 101 11.95 23.28 -8.32
C VAL A 101 10.66 23.74 -8.99
N GLU A 102 10.79 24.57 -10.03
CA GLU A 102 9.70 24.98 -10.92
C GLU A 102 9.61 24.02 -12.10
N LEU A 103 8.43 23.44 -12.34
CA LEU A 103 8.16 22.53 -13.45
C LEU A 103 7.02 23.10 -14.31
N THR A 104 7.30 23.37 -15.59
CA THR A 104 6.30 23.84 -16.56
C THR A 104 5.85 22.69 -17.43
N PHE A 105 4.55 22.46 -17.53
CA PHE A 105 3.96 21.36 -18.30
C PHE A 105 3.14 21.88 -19.49
N SER A 106 3.02 21.08 -20.55
CA SER A 106 2.12 21.40 -21.67
C SER A 106 0.66 21.20 -21.25
N LYS A 107 -0.19 22.22 -21.43
CA LYS A 107 -1.63 22.03 -21.25
C LYS A 107 -2.14 21.09 -22.35
N ARG A 108 -2.75 19.98 -21.95
CA ARG A 108 -3.47 19.10 -22.89
C ARG A 108 -4.77 19.81 -23.27
N LEU A 109 -4.99 20.04 -24.57
CA LEU A 109 -6.28 20.48 -25.12
C LEU A 109 -7.32 19.37 -24.96
#